data_AF-A0A2V6F5Q2-F1
#
_entry.id   AF-A0A2V6F5Q2-F1
#
_cell.length_a   1.000
_cell.length_b   1.000
_cell.length_c   1.000
_cell.angle_alpha   90.00
_cell.angle_beta   90.00
_cell.angle_gamma   90.00
#
_symmetry.space_group_name_H-M   'P 1'
#
loop_
_entity.id
_entity.type
_entity.pdbx_description
1 polymer ?
#
loop_
_entity_poly.entity_id
_entity_poly.type
_entity_poly.pdbx_seq_one_letter_code
_entity_poly.pdbx_strand_id
1 'polypeptide(L)'
;MENVDAALSRIRSIIASDRSGCFLSRWLFLRLLGISYLIAFVSLWTQIDGLIGHDGILPVVDYLKAVSERVGAVKYWWLPTFCWFNAGDASLHLQCGLGVVLSLLLIAGVAPVLDLVFLWAIYLSLSTVCRDFLGFQWDILLLETGFLAIFLAQRRWFPGFARETPPSVTVLWLCRWLLFRLMFMSGAVKLLSGDSTWWNLSALTVHYETQPLPTWIGWYAHQLPVWFQKASCGVMFGIELAAPFLIFCGRRARRIACGTFVLLMFLISLSGNYCFFNLLTVALCLLLLDDAFLLRLLPSSGAAFVKKGLTHLTESGSSPSGTPSTALRAPSPPAGEKDRMRGHGSWNVLRILGVEVLAAIILLVSGTETAARLFHAQSLPIPLREILQLVSPLRTVNAYGLFAVMTTTRPEIIVEGSDDGVTWLPYEFKWKPGDLKRPPAFVAPHQPRLDWQMWFAALGNVRGHPWFVNF
;
A
#
# COMPACT_ATOMS: atom_id res chain seq x y z
N MET A 1 9.88 -17.23 38.49
CA MET A 1 9.10 -15.97 38.36
C MET A 1 9.97 -14.79 37.95
N GLU A 2 11.14 -14.60 38.57
CA GLU A 2 12.09 -13.51 38.29
C GLU A 2 12.49 -13.33 36.80
N ASN A 3 12.64 -14.43 36.06
CA ASN A 3 12.98 -14.41 34.63
C ASN A 3 11.82 -13.93 33.72
N VAL A 4 10.58 -14.14 34.14
CA VAL A 4 9.39 -13.72 33.39
C VAL A 4 9.16 -12.23 33.60
N ASP A 5 9.32 -11.73 34.83
CA ASP A 5 9.18 -10.29 35.13
C ASP A 5 10.31 -9.46 34.50
N ALA A 6 11.53 -9.99 34.43
CA ALA A 6 12.63 -9.40 33.67
C ALA A 6 12.34 -9.35 32.16
N ALA A 7 11.79 -10.42 31.58
CA ALA A 7 11.39 -10.43 30.18
C ALA A 7 10.24 -9.44 29.91
N LEU A 8 9.21 -9.43 30.76
CA LEU A 8 8.06 -8.53 30.66
C LEU A 8 8.45 -7.06 30.83
N SER A 9 9.35 -6.74 31.77
CA SER A 9 9.87 -5.37 31.93
C SER A 9 10.69 -4.92 30.71
N ARG A 10 11.49 -5.83 30.13
CA ARG A 10 12.23 -5.56 28.88
C ARG A 10 11.27 -5.33 27.71
N ILE A 11 10.23 -6.14 27.57
CA ILE A 11 9.16 -5.96 26.58
C ILE A 11 8.44 -4.62 26.78
N ARG A 12 8.07 -4.29 28.03
CA ARG A 12 7.45 -3.00 28.36
C ARG A 12 8.36 -1.82 28.03
N SER A 13 9.66 -1.93 28.28
CA SER A 13 10.64 -0.89 27.94
C SER A 13 10.76 -0.69 26.42
N ILE A 14 10.75 -1.78 25.64
CA ILE A 14 10.78 -1.73 24.16
C ILE A 14 9.51 -1.06 23.65
N ILE A 15 8.34 -1.47 24.15
CA ILE A 15 7.02 -0.91 23.82
C ILE A 15 6.96 0.58 24.16
N ALA A 16 7.41 0.98 25.36
CA ALA A 16 7.45 2.38 25.78
C ALA A 16 8.38 3.20 24.88
N SER A 17 9.52 2.64 24.50
CA SER A 17 10.49 3.27 23.62
C SER A 17 9.98 3.46 22.17
N ASP A 18 9.12 2.57 21.68
CA ASP A 18 8.48 2.67 20.36
C ASP A 18 7.30 3.68 20.39
N ARG A 19 6.62 3.84 21.54
CA ARG A 19 5.53 4.83 21.71
C ARG A 19 6.01 6.27 21.66
N SER A 20 7.22 6.56 22.15
CA SER A 20 7.70 7.94 22.37
C SER A 20 8.40 8.60 21.17
N GLY A 21 8.55 7.93 20.02
CA GLY A 21 9.39 8.44 18.93
C GLY A 21 9.03 7.98 17.52
N CYS A 22 7.75 7.86 17.18
CA CYS A 22 7.28 7.56 15.81
C CYS A 22 6.29 8.60 15.27
N PHE A 23 6.32 9.84 15.78
CA PHE A 23 5.46 10.91 15.30
C PHE A 23 5.84 11.34 13.88
N LEU A 24 7.12 11.64 13.68
CA LEU A 24 7.64 12.16 12.41
C LEU A 24 7.56 11.09 11.33
N SER A 25 7.86 9.84 11.68
CA SER A 25 7.67 8.71 10.77
C SER A 25 6.20 8.56 10.34
N ARG A 26 5.25 8.61 11.29
CA ARG A 26 3.81 8.61 10.96
C ARG A 26 3.41 9.81 10.10
N TRP A 27 3.86 11.01 10.44
CA TRP A 27 3.53 12.24 9.74
C TRP A 27 4.01 12.24 8.29
N LEU A 28 5.23 11.74 8.05
CA LEU A 28 5.79 11.57 6.70
C LEU A 28 5.06 10.45 5.96
N PHE A 29 4.81 9.32 6.62
CA PHE A 29 4.08 8.19 6.05
C PHE A 29 2.72 8.60 5.51
N LEU A 30 1.91 9.34 6.28
CA LEU A 30 0.57 9.78 5.84
C LEU A 30 0.64 10.72 4.62
N ARG A 31 1.67 11.55 4.52
CA ARG A 31 1.88 12.43 3.35
C ARG A 31 2.28 11.64 2.11
N LEU A 32 3.22 10.71 2.24
CA LEU A 32 3.61 9.85 1.12
C LEU A 32 2.46 8.93 0.70
N LEU A 33 1.63 8.47 1.63
CA LEU A 33 0.41 7.74 1.33
C LEU A 33 -0.60 8.63 0.57
N GLY A 34 -0.82 9.87 1.00
CA GLY A 34 -1.64 10.84 0.27
C GLY A 34 -1.10 11.13 -1.14
N ILE A 35 0.22 11.26 -1.31
CA ILE A 35 0.86 11.40 -2.62
C ILE A 35 0.62 10.14 -3.47
N SER A 36 0.70 8.95 -2.88
CA SER A 36 0.44 7.69 -3.59
C SER A 36 -1.00 7.60 -4.07
N TYR A 37 -1.98 7.98 -3.22
CA TYR A 37 -3.38 8.09 -3.63
C TYR A 37 -3.58 9.13 -4.74
N LEU A 38 -2.98 10.31 -4.61
CA LEU A 38 -3.07 11.37 -5.61
C LEU A 38 -2.61 10.87 -6.98
N ILE A 39 -1.43 10.24 -7.03
CA ILE A 39 -0.88 9.62 -8.24
C ILE A 39 -1.85 8.56 -8.77
N ALA A 40 -2.35 7.68 -7.91
CA ALA A 40 -3.25 6.60 -8.31
C ALA A 40 -4.54 7.13 -8.97
N PHE A 41 -5.18 8.12 -8.35
CA PHE A 41 -6.41 8.74 -8.85
C PHE A 41 -6.18 9.54 -10.13
N VAL A 42 -5.15 10.40 -10.18
CA VAL A 42 -4.84 11.15 -11.41
C VAL A 42 -4.50 10.21 -12.56
N SER A 43 -3.68 9.18 -12.30
CA SER A 43 -3.34 8.17 -13.31
C SER A 43 -4.56 7.43 -13.83
N LEU A 44 -5.49 7.03 -12.96
CA LEU A 44 -6.72 6.36 -13.36
C LEU A 44 -7.65 7.32 -14.12
N TRP A 45 -7.83 8.54 -13.64
CA TRP A 45 -8.76 9.53 -14.20
C TRP A 45 -8.46 9.81 -15.67
N THR A 46 -7.18 9.95 -16.04
CA THR A 46 -6.79 10.18 -17.45
C THR A 46 -7.13 9.03 -18.41
N GLN A 47 -7.54 7.88 -17.90
CA GLN A 47 -7.85 6.68 -18.68
C GLN A 47 -9.29 6.18 -18.46
N ILE A 48 -10.05 6.75 -17.52
CA ILE A 48 -11.27 6.13 -17.02
C ILE A 48 -12.34 5.92 -18.10
N ASP A 49 -12.45 6.87 -19.02
CA ASP A 49 -13.46 6.87 -20.10
C ASP A 49 -13.22 5.70 -21.06
N GLY A 50 -11.99 5.56 -21.57
CA GLY A 50 -11.62 4.49 -22.49
C GLY A 50 -11.59 3.10 -21.83
N LEU A 51 -11.42 3.02 -20.51
CA LEU A 51 -11.37 1.73 -19.81
C LEU A 51 -12.77 1.21 -19.47
N ILE A 52 -13.59 2.00 -18.76
CA ILE A 52 -14.88 1.56 -18.23
C ILE A 52 -16.01 2.58 -18.37
N GLY A 53 -15.79 3.70 -19.08
CA GLY A 53 -16.86 4.64 -19.42
C GLY A 53 -17.89 4.02 -20.36
N HIS A 54 -18.88 4.81 -20.75
CA HIS A 54 -19.95 4.38 -21.66
C HIS A 54 -19.42 3.72 -22.95
N ASP A 55 -18.45 4.36 -23.60
CA ASP A 55 -17.80 3.87 -24.84
C ASP A 55 -16.45 3.18 -24.56
N GLY A 56 -16.21 2.78 -23.32
CA GLY A 56 -14.97 2.12 -22.92
C GLY A 56 -14.91 0.63 -23.27
N ILE A 57 -13.74 0.02 -23.12
CA ILE A 57 -13.50 -1.42 -23.39
C ILE A 57 -14.40 -2.32 -22.51
N LEU A 58 -14.63 -1.90 -21.27
CA LEU A 58 -15.35 -2.66 -20.24
C LEU A 58 -16.43 -1.82 -19.55
N PRO A 59 -17.50 -1.37 -20.26
CA PRO A 59 -18.48 -0.41 -19.73
C PRO A 59 -19.08 -0.85 -18.38
N VAL A 60 -19.01 0.04 -17.39
CA VAL A 60 -19.47 -0.27 -16.02
C VAL A 60 -20.97 -0.48 -15.95
N VAL A 61 -21.75 0.24 -16.77
CA VAL A 61 -23.23 0.16 -16.80
C VAL A 61 -23.66 -1.25 -17.18
N ASP A 62 -23.09 -1.80 -18.25
CA ASP A 62 -23.42 -3.15 -18.74
C ASP A 62 -23.02 -4.21 -17.73
N TYR A 63 -21.85 -4.05 -17.10
CA TYR A 63 -21.38 -4.96 -16.07
C TYR A 63 -22.33 -5.01 -14.86
N LEU A 64 -22.68 -3.86 -14.29
CA LEU A 64 -23.56 -3.81 -13.11
C LEU A 64 -24.98 -4.26 -13.44
N LYS A 65 -25.49 -3.97 -14.65
CA LYS A 65 -26.77 -4.47 -15.14
C LYS A 65 -26.77 -6.01 -15.21
N ALA A 66 -25.76 -6.61 -15.86
CA ALA A 66 -25.64 -8.06 -15.98
C ALA A 66 -25.52 -8.76 -14.61
N VAL A 67 -24.84 -8.15 -13.64
CA VAL A 67 -24.77 -8.66 -12.26
C VAL A 67 -26.13 -8.55 -11.57
N SER A 68 -26.83 -7.42 -11.74
CA SER A 68 -28.12 -7.17 -11.10
C SER A 68 -29.24 -8.13 -11.54
N GLU A 69 -29.15 -8.63 -12.77
CA GLU A 69 -30.09 -9.60 -13.33
C GLU A 69 -29.89 -11.02 -12.75
N ARG A 70 -28.69 -11.34 -12.27
CA ARG A 70 -28.31 -12.70 -11.82
C ARG A 70 -28.15 -12.83 -10.32
N VAL A 71 -27.87 -11.73 -9.63
CA VAL A 71 -27.52 -11.72 -8.21
C VAL A 71 -28.43 -10.76 -7.46
N GLY A 72 -29.09 -11.25 -6.41
CA GLY A 72 -29.94 -10.44 -5.52
C GLY A 72 -29.15 -9.46 -4.64
N ALA A 73 -29.64 -9.19 -3.43
CA ALA A 73 -29.02 -8.20 -2.52
C ALA A 73 -27.56 -8.52 -2.14
N VAL A 74 -27.14 -9.79 -2.25
CA VAL A 74 -25.77 -10.24 -1.95
C VAL A 74 -24.74 -9.57 -2.88
N LYS A 75 -25.15 -9.03 -4.04
CA LYS A 75 -24.28 -8.28 -4.96
C LYS A 75 -23.57 -7.10 -4.30
N TYR A 76 -24.18 -6.44 -3.32
CA TYR A 76 -23.59 -5.28 -2.65
C TYR A 76 -22.38 -5.64 -1.78
N TRP A 77 -22.35 -6.87 -1.26
CA TRP A 77 -21.21 -7.38 -0.50
C TRP A 77 -20.06 -7.81 -1.42
N TRP A 78 -20.37 -8.54 -2.49
CA TRP A 78 -19.35 -9.05 -3.42
C TRP A 78 -18.80 -7.99 -4.36
N LEU A 79 -19.60 -6.96 -4.67
CA LEU A 79 -19.20 -5.82 -5.47
C LEU A 79 -19.44 -4.52 -4.67
N PRO A 80 -18.60 -4.23 -3.67
CA PRO A 80 -18.70 -2.97 -2.94
C PRO A 80 -18.28 -1.83 -3.85
N THR A 81 -19.26 -1.05 -4.32
CA THR A 81 -19.04 0.11 -5.20
C THR A 81 -20.13 1.16 -5.04
N PHE A 82 -19.75 2.44 -5.15
CA PHE A 82 -20.68 3.56 -5.25
C PHE A 82 -21.40 3.62 -6.61
N CYS A 83 -20.90 2.91 -7.63
CA CYS A 83 -21.52 2.85 -8.95
C CYS A 83 -22.91 2.18 -8.94
N TRP A 84 -23.30 1.49 -7.87
CA TRP A 84 -24.67 1.02 -7.69
C TRP A 84 -25.71 2.14 -7.58
N PHE A 85 -25.31 3.34 -7.13
CA PHE A 85 -26.19 4.50 -7.07
C PHE A 85 -26.27 5.22 -8.43
N ASN A 86 -25.13 5.38 -9.09
CA ASN A 86 -25.02 5.94 -10.42
C ASN A 86 -23.74 5.44 -11.10
N ALA A 87 -23.90 4.76 -12.24
CA ALA A 87 -22.81 4.17 -13.01
C ALA A 87 -22.41 5.01 -14.24
N GLY A 88 -22.96 6.21 -14.43
CA GLY A 88 -22.61 7.07 -15.57
C GLY A 88 -21.22 7.71 -15.45
N ASP A 89 -20.68 8.19 -16.57
CA ASP A 89 -19.32 8.74 -16.67
C ASP A 89 -19.08 9.90 -15.69
N ALA A 90 -20.08 10.76 -15.49
CA ALA A 90 -20.01 11.84 -14.51
C ALA A 90 -19.77 11.33 -13.07
N SER A 91 -20.32 10.17 -12.71
CA SER A 91 -20.10 9.52 -11.42
C SER A 91 -18.68 8.95 -11.30
N LEU A 92 -18.13 8.39 -12.39
CA LEU A 92 -16.76 7.90 -12.44
C LEU A 92 -15.75 9.05 -12.28
N HIS A 93 -15.95 10.16 -13.00
CA HIS A 93 -15.14 11.37 -12.85
C HIS A 93 -15.29 12.00 -11.47
N LEU A 94 -16.51 12.02 -10.90
CA LEU A 94 -16.74 12.52 -9.54
C LEU A 94 -15.94 11.72 -8.52
N GLN A 95 -15.95 10.39 -8.60
CA GLN A 95 -15.15 9.53 -7.73
C GLN A 95 -13.65 9.82 -7.87
N CYS A 96 -13.15 9.95 -9.10
CA CYS A 96 -11.75 10.31 -9.33
C CYS A 96 -11.40 11.70 -8.75
N GLY A 97 -12.24 12.70 -9.00
CA GLY A 97 -12.06 14.07 -8.51
C GLY A 97 -12.10 14.19 -7.00
N LEU A 98 -13.06 13.52 -6.35
CA LEU A 98 -13.11 13.43 -4.89
C LEU A 98 -11.86 12.74 -4.34
N GLY A 99 -11.40 11.66 -4.98
CA GLY A 99 -10.15 10.99 -4.63
C GLY A 99 -8.94 11.92 -4.68
N VAL A 100 -8.83 12.75 -5.71
CA VAL A 100 -7.77 13.79 -5.84
C VAL A 100 -7.86 14.81 -4.71
N VAL A 101 -9.04 15.37 -4.45
CA VAL A 101 -9.23 16.39 -3.40
C VAL A 101 -8.90 15.83 -2.02
N LEU A 102 -9.42 14.65 -1.67
CA LEU A 102 -9.14 14.00 -0.39
C LEU A 102 -7.65 13.64 -0.24
N SER A 103 -6.98 13.29 -1.34
CA SER A 103 -5.53 13.04 -1.32
C SER A 103 -4.75 14.31 -0.98
N LEU A 104 -5.13 15.44 -1.55
CA LEU A 104 -4.52 16.75 -1.25
C LEU A 104 -4.79 17.18 0.20
N LEU A 105 -5.99 16.93 0.72
CA LEU A 105 -6.33 17.17 2.12
C LEU A 105 -5.49 16.31 3.06
N LEU A 106 -5.29 15.02 2.74
CA LEU A 106 -4.44 14.12 3.52
C LEU A 106 -2.97 14.59 3.52
N ILE A 107 -2.46 15.07 2.39
CA ILE A 107 -1.11 15.65 2.28
C ILE A 107 -0.99 16.92 3.14
N ALA A 108 -2.01 17.78 3.11
CA ALA A 108 -2.09 18.96 3.95
C ALA A 108 -2.27 18.60 5.44
N GLY A 109 -2.77 17.41 5.73
CA GLY A 109 -3.07 16.91 7.07
C GLY A 109 -4.42 17.42 7.60
N VAL A 110 -5.42 17.59 6.74
CA VAL A 110 -6.75 18.12 7.13
C VAL A 110 -7.74 16.97 7.30
N ALA A 111 -8.13 16.67 8.53
CA ALA A 111 -9.00 15.56 8.91
C ALA A 111 -8.55 14.17 8.38
N PRO A 112 -7.31 13.73 8.66
CA PRO A 112 -6.70 12.56 8.01
C PRO A 112 -7.51 11.25 8.10
N VAL A 113 -8.22 11.03 9.21
CA VAL A 113 -9.05 9.83 9.38
C VAL A 113 -10.24 9.83 8.43
N LEU A 114 -10.90 10.97 8.23
CA LEU A 114 -12.01 11.08 7.28
C LEU A 114 -11.50 10.90 5.85
N ASP A 115 -10.39 11.56 5.51
CA ASP A 115 -9.76 11.40 4.20
C ASP A 115 -9.47 9.93 3.93
N LEU A 116 -8.82 9.21 4.84
CA LEU A 116 -8.45 7.81 4.65
C LEU A 116 -9.66 6.87 4.52
N VAL A 117 -10.73 7.10 5.29
CA VAL A 117 -11.97 6.31 5.18
C VAL A 117 -12.57 6.48 3.78
N PHE A 118 -12.70 7.72 3.30
CA PHE A 118 -13.28 7.99 2.00
C PHE A 118 -12.35 7.62 0.84
N LEU A 119 -11.04 7.87 0.95
CA LEU A 119 -10.03 7.44 -0.02
C LEU A 119 -10.06 5.93 -0.19
N TRP A 120 -10.07 5.17 0.92
CA TRP A 120 -10.18 3.71 0.87
C TRP A 120 -11.49 3.27 0.23
N ALA A 121 -12.64 3.84 0.63
CA ALA A 121 -13.94 3.44 0.11
C ALA A 121 -14.11 3.77 -1.39
N ILE A 122 -13.68 4.96 -1.83
CA ILE A 122 -13.73 5.37 -3.24
C ILE A 122 -12.78 4.52 -4.08
N TYR A 123 -11.56 4.27 -3.60
CA TYR A 123 -10.62 3.45 -4.33
C TYR A 123 -11.08 1.99 -4.41
N LEU A 124 -11.67 1.46 -3.33
CA LEU A 124 -12.32 0.14 -3.34
C LEU A 124 -13.42 0.09 -4.39
N SER A 125 -14.30 1.10 -4.39
CA SER A 125 -15.40 1.26 -5.35
C SER A 125 -14.92 1.19 -6.79
N LEU A 126 -13.90 1.96 -7.16
CA LEU A 126 -13.33 1.96 -8.51
C LEU A 126 -12.62 0.64 -8.82
N SER A 127 -11.93 0.03 -7.85
CA SER A 127 -11.21 -1.24 -8.02
C SER A 127 -12.15 -2.43 -8.26
N THR A 128 -13.37 -2.34 -7.73
CA THR A 128 -14.43 -3.32 -7.97
C THR A 128 -14.91 -3.27 -9.43
N VAL A 129 -15.10 -2.06 -10.00
CA VAL A 129 -15.70 -1.91 -11.34
C VAL A 129 -14.70 -1.87 -12.48
N CYS A 130 -13.46 -1.44 -12.23
CA CYS A 130 -12.40 -1.40 -13.24
C CYS A 130 -11.84 -2.77 -13.62
N ARG A 131 -12.17 -3.84 -12.87
CA ARG A 131 -11.83 -5.25 -13.15
C ARG A 131 -10.35 -5.42 -13.51
N ASP A 132 -10.06 -5.89 -14.72
CA ASP A 132 -8.71 -6.17 -15.22
C ASP A 132 -7.78 -4.94 -15.18
N PHE A 133 -8.34 -3.74 -15.27
CA PHE A 133 -7.54 -2.52 -15.30
C PHE A 133 -7.22 -1.95 -13.89
N LEU A 134 -7.79 -2.49 -12.81
CA LEU A 134 -7.50 -2.03 -11.44
C LEU A 134 -7.53 -3.18 -10.41
N GLY A 135 -6.47 -3.98 -10.43
CA GLY A 135 -6.27 -5.13 -9.55
C GLY A 135 -4.81 -5.56 -9.44
N PHE A 136 -3.88 -4.67 -9.72
CA PHE A 136 -2.44 -4.96 -9.67
C PHE A 136 -1.91 -4.91 -8.23
N GLN A 137 -0.67 -5.36 -8.02
CA GLN A 137 -0.09 -5.44 -6.67
C GLN A 137 -0.01 -4.11 -5.93
N TRP A 138 0.16 -2.99 -6.65
CA TRP A 138 0.12 -1.67 -6.02
C TRP A 138 -1.29 -1.23 -5.65
N ASP A 139 -2.34 -1.61 -6.40
CA ASP A 139 -3.72 -1.23 -6.10
C ASP A 139 -4.19 -1.94 -4.82
N ILE A 140 -3.91 -3.24 -4.69
CA ILE A 140 -4.25 -4.02 -3.49
C ILE A 140 -3.41 -3.59 -2.28
N LEU A 141 -2.12 -3.25 -2.49
CA LEU A 141 -1.27 -2.72 -1.43
C LEU A 141 -1.78 -1.36 -0.93
N LEU A 142 -2.28 -0.50 -1.83
CA LEU A 142 -2.84 0.81 -1.48
C LEU A 142 -4.12 0.67 -0.66
N LEU A 143 -5.00 -0.28 -1.00
CA LEU A 143 -6.20 -0.58 -0.23
C LEU A 143 -5.87 -1.08 1.18
N GLU A 144 -4.97 -2.05 1.30
CA GLU A 144 -4.58 -2.60 2.59
C GLU A 144 -3.81 -1.58 3.45
N THR A 145 -2.90 -0.80 2.84
CA THR A 145 -2.17 0.27 3.53
C THR A 145 -3.10 1.40 3.97
N GLY A 146 -4.01 1.83 3.10
CA GLY A 146 -5.00 2.87 3.39
C GLY A 146 -5.93 2.48 4.53
N PHE A 147 -6.42 1.24 4.53
CA PHE A 147 -7.25 0.73 5.61
C PHE A 147 -6.52 0.72 6.96
N LEU A 148 -5.30 0.17 7.01
CA LEU A 148 -4.50 0.19 8.24
C LEU A 148 -4.19 1.63 8.70
N ALA A 149 -3.96 2.54 7.75
CA ALA A 149 -3.67 3.93 8.03
C ALA A 149 -4.84 4.64 8.74
N ILE A 150 -6.10 4.25 8.54
CA ILE A 150 -7.26 4.80 9.27
C ILE A 150 -7.05 4.72 10.79
N PHE A 151 -6.50 3.60 11.27
CA PHE A 151 -6.26 3.35 12.69
C PHE A 151 -4.92 3.91 13.18
N LEU A 152 -3.99 4.19 12.27
CA LEU A 152 -2.70 4.81 12.57
C LEU A 152 -2.81 6.34 12.64
N ALA A 153 -3.70 6.91 11.82
CA ALA A 153 -3.85 8.33 11.57
C ALA A 153 -4.27 9.15 12.79
N GLN A 154 -3.97 10.44 12.71
CA GLN A 154 -4.31 11.41 13.73
C GLN A 154 -5.80 11.74 13.65
N ARG A 155 -6.52 11.57 14.75
CA ARG A 155 -7.98 11.77 14.82
C ARG A 155 -8.43 13.23 14.84
N ARG A 156 -7.49 14.16 14.84
CA ARG A 156 -7.79 15.59 14.89
C ARG A 156 -8.00 16.11 13.48
N TRP A 157 -8.89 17.09 13.36
CA TRP A 157 -9.13 17.80 12.10
C TRP A 157 -7.88 18.55 11.62
N PHE A 158 -7.11 19.10 12.55
CA PHE A 158 -5.82 19.72 12.25
C PHE A 158 -4.78 19.15 13.23
N PRO A 159 -4.10 18.05 12.87
CA PRO A 159 -3.00 17.50 13.64
C PRO A 159 -1.84 18.50 13.66
N GLY A 160 -1.36 18.80 14.85
CA GLY A 160 -0.17 19.62 15.05
C GLY A 160 0.84 18.87 15.89
N PHE A 161 2.12 19.22 15.74
CA PHE A 161 3.25 18.68 16.51
C PHE A 161 3.04 18.73 18.04
N ALA A 162 2.14 19.60 18.50
CA ALA A 162 1.95 20.00 19.88
C ALA A 162 1.22 19.05 20.83
N ARG A 163 0.26 18.27 20.33
CA ARG A 163 -0.81 17.70 21.20
C ARG A 163 -1.26 16.31 20.75
N GLU A 164 -0.33 15.46 20.36
CA GLU A 164 -0.67 14.16 19.80
C GLU A 164 -0.54 12.99 20.75
N THR A 165 -1.52 12.10 20.64
CA THR A 165 -1.47 10.77 21.25
C THR A 165 -0.54 9.88 20.44
N PRO A 166 0.32 9.07 21.11
CA PRO A 166 1.17 8.11 20.43
C PRO A 166 0.32 7.12 19.61
N PRO A 167 0.82 6.63 18.47
CA PRO A 167 0.11 5.63 17.67
C PRO A 167 -0.14 4.35 18.48
N SER A 168 -1.19 3.60 18.12
CA SER A 168 -1.36 2.25 18.67
C SER A 168 -0.18 1.39 18.25
N VAL A 169 0.49 0.79 19.23
CA VAL A 169 1.63 -0.11 19.01
C VAL A 169 1.19 -1.32 18.19
N THR A 170 -0.03 -1.80 18.42
CA THR A 170 -0.61 -2.93 17.69
C THR A 170 -0.80 -2.57 16.22
N VAL A 171 -1.35 -1.40 15.91
CA VAL A 171 -1.54 -0.95 14.51
C VAL A 171 -0.18 -0.72 13.82
N LEU A 172 0.78 -0.10 14.51
CA LEU A 172 2.13 0.05 13.99
C LEU A 172 2.77 -1.31 13.69
N TRP A 173 2.58 -2.28 14.58
CA TRP A 173 3.03 -3.65 14.37
C TRP A 173 2.33 -4.31 13.17
N LEU A 174 1.02 -4.08 12.97
CA LEU A 174 0.32 -4.56 11.77
C LEU A 174 0.85 -3.95 10.48
N CYS A 175 1.20 -2.66 10.46
CA CYS A 175 1.86 -2.06 9.29
C CYS A 175 3.24 -2.68 9.03
N ARG A 176 3.99 -3.00 10.09
CA ARG A 176 5.26 -3.73 9.99
C ARG A 176 5.06 -5.17 9.50
N TRP A 177 3.99 -5.83 9.93
CA TRP A 177 3.57 -7.14 9.45
C TRP A 177 3.17 -7.11 7.98
N LEU A 178 2.46 -6.08 7.52
CA LEU A 178 2.17 -5.85 6.10
C LEU A 178 3.47 -5.72 5.29
N LEU A 179 4.41 -4.87 5.74
CA LEU A 179 5.70 -4.70 5.07
C LEU A 179 6.50 -6.01 5.05
N PHE A 180 6.49 -6.76 6.15
CA PHE A 180 7.10 -8.09 6.20
C PHE A 180 6.49 -9.01 5.15
N ARG A 181 5.17 -9.16 5.11
CA ARG A 181 4.48 -10.00 4.13
C ARG A 181 4.79 -9.58 2.71
N LEU A 182 4.76 -8.28 2.43
CA LEU A 182 5.09 -7.74 1.11
C LEU A 182 6.48 -8.19 0.66
N MET A 183 7.52 -7.91 1.46
CA MET A 183 8.90 -8.22 1.10
C MET A 183 9.15 -9.72 1.07
N PHE A 184 8.72 -10.44 2.11
CA PHE A 184 8.94 -11.87 2.27
C PHE A 184 8.20 -12.69 1.21
N MET A 185 6.92 -12.40 0.96
CA MET A 185 6.18 -13.10 -0.08
C MET A 185 6.71 -12.80 -1.48
N SER A 186 7.22 -11.58 -1.74
CA SER A 186 7.82 -11.25 -3.04
C SER A 186 8.99 -12.18 -3.38
N GLY A 187 9.81 -12.58 -2.40
CA GLY A 187 10.87 -13.59 -2.62
C GLY A 187 10.36 -15.03 -2.53
N ALA A 188 9.48 -15.34 -1.57
CA ALA A 188 9.09 -16.72 -1.29
C ALA A 188 8.36 -17.36 -2.47
N VAL A 189 7.45 -16.62 -3.12
CA VAL A 189 6.69 -17.17 -4.25
C VAL A 189 7.56 -17.48 -5.46
N LYS A 190 8.71 -16.79 -5.62
CA LYS A 190 9.66 -17.04 -6.70
C LYS A 190 10.35 -18.40 -6.56
N LEU A 191 10.63 -18.82 -5.31
CA LEU A 191 11.18 -20.15 -5.05
C LEU A 191 10.08 -21.23 -5.07
N LEU A 192 8.92 -20.91 -4.49
CA LEU A 192 7.77 -21.83 -4.41
C LEU A 192 7.13 -22.11 -5.77
N SER A 193 7.31 -21.24 -6.78
CA SER A 193 6.83 -21.49 -8.14
C SER A 193 7.52 -22.66 -8.84
N GLY A 194 8.69 -23.09 -8.34
CA GLY A 194 9.49 -24.14 -8.97
C GLY A 194 10.19 -23.70 -10.26
N ASP A 195 10.17 -22.42 -10.60
CA ASP A 195 10.80 -21.91 -11.81
C ASP A 195 12.34 -22.02 -11.73
N SER A 196 12.91 -22.76 -12.68
CA SER A 196 14.35 -22.99 -12.76
C SER A 196 15.19 -21.71 -12.86
N THR A 197 14.66 -20.63 -13.44
CA THR A 197 15.37 -19.36 -13.61
C THR A 197 15.59 -18.63 -12.28
N TRP A 198 14.69 -18.81 -11.31
CA TRP A 198 14.87 -18.31 -9.96
C TRP A 198 15.90 -19.15 -9.20
N TRP A 199 15.79 -20.48 -9.30
CA TRP A 199 16.68 -21.41 -8.60
C TRP A 199 18.14 -21.35 -9.08
N ASN A 200 18.37 -21.11 -10.37
CA ASN A 200 19.71 -20.98 -10.95
C ASN A 200 20.25 -19.52 -10.94
N LEU A 201 19.50 -18.59 -10.32
CA LEU A 201 19.76 -17.15 -10.24
C LEU A 201 19.83 -16.43 -11.60
N SER A 202 19.34 -17.02 -12.69
CA SER A 202 19.40 -16.42 -14.03
C SER A 202 18.19 -15.54 -14.36
N ALA A 203 17.18 -15.44 -13.50
CA ALA A 203 15.94 -14.73 -13.83
C ALA A 203 16.16 -13.26 -14.29
N LEU A 204 17.13 -12.56 -13.68
CA LEU A 204 17.48 -11.18 -14.08
C LEU A 204 18.18 -11.07 -15.43
N THR A 205 18.65 -12.18 -16.03
CA THR A 205 19.21 -12.14 -17.39
C THR A 205 18.13 -11.89 -18.44
N VAL A 206 16.86 -12.16 -18.13
CA VAL A 206 15.73 -11.94 -19.05
C VAL A 206 14.74 -10.89 -18.54
N HIS A 207 14.59 -10.74 -17.21
CA HIS A 207 13.60 -9.86 -16.59
C HIS A 207 13.59 -8.42 -17.14
N TYR A 208 14.77 -7.81 -17.32
CA TYR A 208 14.86 -6.42 -17.76
C TYR A 208 14.27 -6.19 -19.15
N GLU A 209 14.38 -7.18 -20.03
CA GLU A 209 13.81 -7.16 -21.37
C GLU A 209 12.32 -7.54 -21.32
N THR A 210 11.97 -8.61 -20.60
CA THR A 210 10.65 -9.24 -20.66
C THR A 210 9.60 -8.59 -19.78
N GLN A 211 9.98 -7.71 -18.84
CA GLN A 211 9.05 -6.99 -17.98
C GLN A 211 8.03 -6.13 -18.77
N PRO A 212 6.89 -5.77 -18.15
CA PRO A 212 5.79 -5.10 -18.86
C PRO A 212 6.17 -3.75 -19.45
N LEU A 213 6.77 -2.89 -18.62
CA LEU A 213 7.15 -1.52 -18.96
C LEU A 213 8.59 -1.24 -18.50
N PRO A 214 9.62 -1.73 -19.24
CA PRO A 214 11.00 -1.41 -18.95
C PRO A 214 11.26 0.09 -19.09
N THR A 215 12.26 0.60 -18.38
CA THR A 215 12.80 1.94 -18.61
C THR A 215 14.00 1.87 -19.56
N TRP A 216 14.43 3.01 -20.09
CA TRP A 216 15.70 3.10 -20.82
C TRP A 216 16.90 2.69 -19.95
N ILE A 217 16.86 2.88 -18.62
CA ILE A 217 17.91 2.36 -17.71
C ILE A 217 17.84 0.83 -17.63
N GLY A 218 16.65 0.25 -17.63
CA GLY A 218 16.44 -1.20 -17.69
C GLY A 218 17.14 -1.83 -18.90
N TRP A 219 17.14 -1.13 -20.05
CA TRP A 219 17.90 -1.57 -21.22
C TRP A 219 19.40 -1.67 -20.94
N TYR A 220 20.02 -0.64 -20.32
CA TYR A 220 21.43 -0.69 -19.94
C TYR A 220 21.71 -1.77 -18.88
N ALA A 221 20.79 -1.93 -17.91
CA ALA A 221 20.90 -2.96 -16.89
C ALA A 221 20.90 -4.37 -17.51
N HIS A 222 20.10 -4.59 -18.57
CA HIS A 222 20.08 -5.85 -19.31
C HIS A 222 21.43 -6.19 -19.96
N GLN A 223 22.16 -5.18 -20.45
CA GLN A 223 23.47 -5.38 -21.10
C GLN A 223 24.60 -5.78 -20.13
N LEU A 224 24.36 -5.74 -18.81
CA LEU A 224 25.39 -6.09 -17.84
C LEU A 224 25.72 -7.60 -17.89
N PRO A 225 26.98 -7.98 -17.59
CA PRO A 225 27.42 -9.38 -17.70
C PRO A 225 26.59 -10.33 -16.83
N VAL A 226 26.47 -11.59 -17.26
CA VAL A 226 25.67 -12.63 -16.58
C VAL A 226 26.03 -12.81 -15.10
N TRP A 227 27.31 -12.70 -14.73
CA TRP A 227 27.72 -12.81 -13.32
C TRP A 227 27.09 -11.71 -12.45
N PHE A 228 26.93 -10.49 -13.00
CA PHE A 228 26.32 -9.37 -12.32
C PHE A 228 24.82 -9.61 -12.13
N GLN A 229 24.15 -10.18 -13.14
CA GLN A 229 22.74 -10.55 -13.06
C GLN A 229 22.49 -11.61 -11.99
N LYS A 230 23.32 -12.66 -11.96
CA LYS A 230 23.24 -13.72 -10.95
C LYS A 230 23.51 -13.19 -9.53
N ALA A 231 24.53 -12.33 -9.39
CA ALA A 231 24.82 -11.68 -8.12
C ALA A 231 23.67 -10.79 -7.66
N SER A 232 23.09 -9.99 -8.57
CA SER A 232 21.95 -9.12 -8.30
C SER A 232 20.71 -9.93 -7.88
N CYS A 233 20.47 -11.08 -8.51
CA CYS A 233 19.38 -11.99 -8.14
C CYS A 233 19.60 -12.58 -6.74
N GLY A 234 20.82 -12.99 -6.41
CA GLY A 234 21.18 -13.44 -5.06
C GLY A 234 21.01 -12.34 -4.00
N VAL A 235 21.44 -11.11 -4.28
CA VAL A 235 21.25 -9.95 -3.40
C VAL A 235 19.77 -9.65 -3.20
N MET A 236 18.98 -9.66 -4.28
CA MET A 236 17.53 -9.50 -4.22
C MET A 236 16.91 -10.55 -3.28
N PHE A 237 17.25 -11.83 -3.40
CA PHE A 237 16.77 -12.86 -2.48
C PHE A 237 17.22 -12.63 -1.03
N GLY A 238 18.43 -12.15 -0.79
CA GLY A 238 18.86 -11.75 0.56
C GLY A 238 17.98 -10.65 1.15
N ILE A 239 17.62 -9.64 0.34
CA ILE A 239 16.76 -8.53 0.75
C ILE A 239 15.30 -8.98 0.89
N GLU A 240 14.78 -9.83 0.02
CA GLU A 240 13.39 -10.27 0.03
C GLU A 240 13.14 -11.39 1.06
N LEU A 241 14.10 -12.28 1.33
CA LEU A 241 13.89 -13.44 2.21
C LEU A 241 14.54 -13.30 3.59
N ALA A 242 15.70 -12.66 3.72
CA ALA A 242 16.39 -12.57 5.01
C ALA A 242 16.15 -11.23 5.72
N ALA A 243 16.29 -10.10 5.01
CA ALA A 243 16.12 -8.78 5.60
C ALA A 243 14.71 -8.50 6.22
N PRO A 244 13.59 -9.11 5.79
CA PRO A 244 12.29 -8.89 6.45
C PRO A 244 12.29 -9.31 7.92
N PHE A 245 13.04 -10.34 8.30
CA PHE A 245 13.12 -10.76 9.70
C PHE A 245 13.73 -9.68 10.61
N LEU A 246 14.58 -8.81 10.06
CA LEU A 246 15.17 -7.69 10.79
C LEU A 246 14.14 -6.63 11.23
N ILE A 247 12.93 -6.61 10.62
CA ILE A 247 11.81 -5.75 11.02
C ILE A 247 11.42 -5.99 12.49
N PHE A 248 11.48 -7.24 12.94
CA PHE A 248 11.06 -7.63 14.29
C PHE A 248 12.21 -7.64 15.31
N CYS A 249 13.41 -7.28 14.87
CA CYS A 249 14.58 -7.15 15.72
C CYS A 249 14.69 -5.74 16.33
N GLY A 250 15.83 -5.47 17.00
CA GLY A 250 16.11 -4.17 17.61
C GLY A 250 16.21 -3.01 16.61
N ARG A 251 16.23 -1.77 17.13
CA ARG A 251 16.22 -0.52 16.33
C ARG A 251 17.26 -0.46 15.21
N ARG A 252 18.50 -0.94 15.48
CA ARG A 252 19.57 -0.94 14.48
C ARG A 252 19.26 -1.87 13.30
N ALA A 253 18.74 -3.06 13.58
CA ALA A 253 18.34 -4.03 12.55
C ALA A 253 17.20 -3.49 11.68
N ARG A 254 16.20 -2.82 12.28
CA ARG A 254 15.12 -2.16 11.53
C ARG A 254 15.62 -1.07 10.59
N ARG A 255 16.61 -0.29 11.00
CA ARG A 255 17.24 0.73 10.13
C ARG A 255 17.98 0.09 8.96
N ILE A 256 18.67 -1.04 9.19
CA ILE A 256 19.31 -1.82 8.11
C ILE A 256 18.24 -2.32 7.13
N ALA A 257 17.17 -2.95 7.63
CA ALA A 257 16.05 -3.42 6.82
C ALA A 257 15.45 -2.31 5.96
N CYS A 258 15.16 -1.15 6.58
CA CYS A 258 14.68 0.03 5.89
C CYS A 258 15.64 0.48 4.78
N GLY A 259 16.95 0.56 5.07
CA GLY A 259 17.95 0.95 4.07
C GLY A 259 18.00 -0.02 2.90
N THR A 260 17.98 -1.33 3.15
CA THR A 260 18.00 -2.35 2.10
C THR A 260 16.72 -2.34 1.26
N PHE A 261 15.55 -2.15 1.87
CA PHE A 261 14.28 -2.09 1.13
C PHE A 261 14.19 -0.83 0.29
N VAL A 262 14.55 0.34 0.84
CA VAL A 262 14.55 1.60 0.10
C VAL A 262 15.52 1.54 -1.09
N LEU A 263 16.72 0.96 -0.89
CA LEU A 263 17.67 0.75 -1.97
C LEU A 263 17.09 -0.15 -3.06
N LEU A 264 16.49 -1.28 -2.68
CA LEU A 264 15.86 -2.19 -3.64
C LEU A 264 14.72 -1.51 -4.42
N MET A 265 13.81 -0.81 -3.74
CA MET A 265 12.70 -0.09 -4.39
C MET A 265 13.21 1.00 -5.35
N PHE A 266 14.31 1.69 -4.98
CA PHE A 266 14.94 2.67 -5.85
C PHE A 266 15.51 2.01 -7.12
N LEU A 267 16.27 0.92 -6.99
CA LEU A 267 16.83 0.20 -8.13
C LEU A 267 15.74 -0.37 -9.05
N ILE A 268 14.69 -0.97 -8.46
CA ILE A 268 13.52 -1.47 -9.21
C ILE A 268 12.87 -0.31 -9.98
N SER A 269 12.66 0.84 -9.34
CA SER A 269 12.07 2.02 -9.97
C SER A 269 12.93 2.60 -11.08
N LEU A 270 14.26 2.45 -11.01
CA LEU A 270 15.14 2.88 -12.09
C LEU A 270 15.03 1.96 -13.29
N SER A 271 14.95 0.64 -13.09
CA SER A 271 14.98 -0.34 -14.19
C SER A 271 13.62 -0.68 -14.82
N GLY A 272 12.52 -0.39 -14.12
CA GLY A 272 11.18 -0.72 -14.58
C GLY A 272 10.14 0.24 -14.02
N ASN A 273 9.06 0.45 -14.77
CA ASN A 273 7.96 1.28 -14.33
C ASN A 273 7.01 0.43 -13.48
N TYR A 274 6.79 0.79 -12.21
CA TYR A 274 5.86 0.09 -11.30
C TYR A 274 4.91 1.09 -10.61
N CYS A 275 4.48 2.12 -11.34
CA CYS A 275 3.58 3.16 -10.85
C CYS A 275 4.04 3.77 -9.50
N PHE A 276 3.15 3.81 -8.51
CA PHE A 276 3.40 4.27 -7.14
C PHE A 276 3.81 3.13 -6.20
N PHE A 277 4.02 1.90 -6.68
CA PHE A 277 4.38 0.74 -5.85
C PHE A 277 5.63 1.00 -5.01
N ASN A 278 6.72 1.40 -5.67
CA ASN A 278 8.01 1.64 -5.03
C ASN A 278 7.90 2.77 -4.00
N LEU A 279 7.17 3.84 -4.33
CA LEU A 279 6.92 4.96 -3.42
C LEU A 279 6.13 4.52 -2.18
N LEU A 280 5.07 3.73 -2.37
CA LEU A 280 4.22 3.22 -1.29
C LEU A 280 4.99 2.27 -0.37
N THR A 281 5.84 1.40 -0.92
CA THR A 281 6.72 0.54 -0.12
C THR A 281 7.75 1.36 0.66
N VAL A 282 8.33 2.41 0.06
CA VAL A 282 9.22 3.35 0.75
C VAL A 282 8.47 4.08 1.88
N ALA A 283 7.22 4.47 1.66
CA ALA A 283 6.39 5.06 2.71
C ALA A 283 6.21 4.11 3.90
N LEU A 284 5.89 2.84 3.65
CA LEU A 284 5.80 1.81 4.70
C LEU A 284 7.13 1.62 5.44
N CYS A 285 8.27 1.69 4.74
CA CYS A 285 9.60 1.58 5.35
C CYS A 285 9.87 2.69 6.38
N LEU A 286 9.27 3.88 6.24
CA LEU A 286 9.41 4.95 7.23
C LEU A 286 8.92 4.54 8.62
N LEU A 287 7.95 3.62 8.71
CA LEU A 287 7.40 3.10 9.97
C LEU A 287 8.38 2.17 10.72
N LEU A 288 9.53 1.85 10.11
CA LEU A 288 10.65 1.16 10.76
C LEU A 288 11.58 2.13 11.51
N LEU A 289 11.54 3.41 11.15
CA LEU A 289 12.45 4.45 11.64
C LEU A 289 11.87 5.21 12.83
N ASP A 290 12.76 5.60 13.74
CA ASP A 290 12.47 6.46 14.88
C ASP A 290 12.73 7.94 14.54
N ASP A 291 11.97 8.83 15.17
CA ASP A 291 12.01 10.28 14.95
C ASP A 291 13.42 10.85 15.16
N ALA A 292 14.17 10.33 16.13
CA ALA A 292 15.55 10.76 16.39
C ALA A 292 16.49 10.49 15.21
N PHE A 293 16.27 9.40 14.48
CA PHE A 293 17.05 9.09 13.28
C PHE A 293 16.61 9.95 12.10
N LEU A 294 15.30 10.11 11.88
CA LEU A 294 14.75 10.96 10.83
C LEU A 294 15.19 12.43 10.98
N LEU A 295 15.20 12.96 12.21
CA LEU A 295 15.69 14.31 12.50
C LEU A 295 17.18 14.52 12.18
N ARG A 296 17.99 13.45 12.16
CA ARG A 296 19.40 13.53 11.75
C ARG A 296 19.58 13.53 10.24
N LEU A 297 18.62 12.99 9.49
CA LEU A 297 18.63 12.98 8.03
C LEU A 297 18.13 14.30 7.43
N LEU A 298 17.34 15.07 8.17
CA LEU A 298 16.85 16.36 7.71
C LEU A 298 17.96 17.42 7.66
N PRO A 299 17.98 18.30 6.63
CA PRO A 299 18.84 19.48 6.61
C PRO A 299 18.61 20.34 7.87
N SER A 300 19.64 21.07 8.31
CA SER A 300 19.62 21.87 9.56
C SER A 300 18.39 22.79 9.66
N SER A 301 17.97 23.41 8.56
CA SER A 301 16.78 24.27 8.48
C SER A 301 15.47 23.50 8.69
N GLY A 302 15.35 22.30 8.12
CA GLY A 302 14.17 21.43 8.28
C GLY A 302 14.10 20.81 9.68
N ALA A 303 15.25 20.39 10.21
CA ALA A 303 15.36 19.92 11.58
C ALA A 303 15.02 21.03 12.59
N ALA A 304 15.42 22.28 12.33
CA ALA A 304 15.08 23.43 13.16
C ALA A 304 13.57 23.77 13.11
N PHE A 305 12.93 23.69 11.94
CA PHE A 305 11.47 23.87 11.82
C PHE A 305 10.70 22.83 12.64
N VAL A 306 11.05 21.55 12.49
CA VAL A 306 10.41 20.45 13.23
C VAL A 306 10.71 20.56 14.74
N LYS A 307 11.94 20.87 15.12
CA LYS A 307 12.32 21.10 16.52
C LYS A 307 11.61 22.31 17.11
N LYS A 308 11.44 23.42 16.39
CA LYS A 308 10.69 24.61 16.86
C LYS A 308 9.22 24.28 17.12
N GLY A 309 8.62 23.42 16.29
CA GLY A 309 7.28 22.87 16.52
C GLY A 309 7.18 21.95 17.73
N LEU A 310 8.28 21.28 18.10
CA LEU A 310 8.40 20.41 19.29
C LEU A 310 8.77 21.19 20.58
N THR A 311 9.59 22.24 20.50
CA THR A 311 10.12 22.97 21.68
C THR A 311 9.15 24.02 22.24
N HIS A 312 8.20 24.53 21.44
CA HIS A 312 7.12 25.42 21.93
C HIS A 312 6.17 24.75 22.94
N LEU A 313 6.43 23.49 23.32
CA LEU A 313 5.63 22.61 24.17
C LEU A 313 6.24 22.33 25.54
N THR A 314 7.56 22.48 25.66
CA THR A 314 8.24 22.33 26.95
C THR A 314 7.98 23.54 27.86
N GLU A 315 7.83 24.74 27.29
CA GLU A 315 7.56 25.96 28.07
C GLU A 315 6.09 26.13 28.47
N SER A 316 5.13 25.59 27.71
CA SER A 316 3.70 25.70 28.08
C SER A 316 3.24 24.68 29.14
N GLY A 317 4.13 23.78 29.58
CA GLY A 317 3.85 22.75 30.58
C GLY A 317 4.61 22.93 31.90
N SER A 318 5.54 23.88 31.99
CA SER A 318 6.26 24.22 33.21
C SER A 318 5.82 25.59 33.71
N SER A 319 4.83 25.64 34.60
CA SER A 319 4.70 26.78 35.50
C SER A 319 6.00 26.91 36.31
N PRO A 320 6.56 28.12 36.47
CA PRO A 320 7.78 28.30 37.24
C PRO A 320 7.53 27.90 38.69
N SER A 321 8.47 27.15 39.26
CA SER A 321 8.54 26.80 40.67
C SER A 321 8.51 28.06 41.55
N GLY A 322 7.33 28.36 42.09
CA GLY A 322 7.15 29.28 43.22
C GLY A 322 7.13 28.48 44.53
N THR A 323 7.88 28.98 45.51
CA THR A 323 8.07 28.55 46.90
C THR A 323 6.86 27.95 47.63
N PRO A 324 7.08 27.06 48.63
CA PRO A 324 6.00 26.39 49.36
C PRO A 324 5.37 27.36 50.37
N SER A 325 4.09 27.70 50.18
CA SER A 325 3.29 28.38 51.20
C SER A 325 1.97 27.63 51.38
N THR A 326 1.84 27.05 52.57
CA THR A 326 0.63 26.87 53.39
C THR A 326 -0.60 26.19 52.76
N ALA A 327 -0.94 25.04 53.33
CA ALA A 327 -2.11 24.24 53.02
C ALA A 327 -3.43 25.02 53.10
N LEU A 328 -4.14 25.10 51.97
CA LEU A 328 -5.59 25.29 51.93
C LEU A 328 -6.22 24.14 51.14
N ARG A 329 -7.08 23.41 51.86
CA ARG A 329 -7.83 22.23 51.42
C ARG A 329 -8.67 22.60 50.18
N ALA A 330 -8.35 22.01 49.03
CA ALA A 330 -9.15 22.16 47.81
C ALA A 330 -10.57 21.61 48.04
N PRO A 331 -11.64 22.27 47.55
CA PRO A 331 -12.98 21.72 47.62
C PRO A 331 -13.07 20.44 46.79
N SER A 332 -13.75 19.43 47.32
CA SER A 332 -14.08 18.22 46.56
C SER A 332 -14.87 18.58 45.28
N PRO A 333 -14.58 17.95 44.13
CA PRO A 333 -15.25 18.27 42.87
C PRO A 333 -16.75 17.98 42.97
N PRO A 334 -17.61 18.79 42.32
CA PRO A 334 -19.06 18.63 42.36
C PRO A 334 -19.48 17.26 41.83
N ALA A 335 -20.53 16.68 42.42
CA ALA A 335 -20.95 15.29 42.23
C ALA A 335 -21.23 14.89 40.77
N GLY A 336 -21.48 15.84 39.85
CA GLY A 336 -21.69 15.60 38.42
C GLY A 336 -20.42 15.45 37.56
N GLU A 337 -19.24 15.80 38.09
CA GLU A 337 -17.98 15.75 37.32
C GLU A 337 -17.34 14.35 37.35
N LYS A 338 -17.60 13.57 38.41
CA LYS A 338 -17.20 12.16 38.51
C LYS A 338 -17.95 11.26 37.51
N ASP A 339 -19.22 11.54 37.22
CA ASP A 339 -20.01 10.78 36.24
C ASP A 339 -19.64 11.14 34.80
N ARG A 340 -19.34 12.41 34.50
CA ARG A 340 -18.78 12.81 33.19
C ARG A 340 -17.40 12.19 32.91
N MET A 341 -16.55 12.06 33.94
CA MET A 341 -15.26 11.38 33.83
C MET A 341 -15.39 9.85 33.70
N ARG A 342 -16.36 9.22 34.39
CA ARG A 342 -16.65 7.79 34.23
C ARG A 342 -17.16 7.43 32.83
N GLY A 343 -18.03 8.27 32.24
CA GLY A 343 -18.54 8.09 30.88
C GLY A 343 -17.46 8.18 29.80
N HIS A 344 -16.56 9.18 29.88
CA HIS A 344 -15.46 9.34 28.92
C HIS A 344 -14.38 8.25 29.05
N GLY A 345 -14.16 7.72 30.27
CA GLY A 345 -13.27 6.59 30.50
C GLY A 345 -13.75 5.30 29.82
N SER A 346 -15.04 4.98 29.96
CA SER A 346 -15.64 3.75 29.41
C SER A 346 -15.58 3.71 27.87
N TRP A 347 -15.91 4.81 27.20
CA TRP A 347 -15.85 4.90 25.74
C TRP A 347 -14.44 4.74 25.18
N ASN A 348 -13.42 5.31 25.84
CA ASN A 348 -12.03 5.14 25.42
C ASN A 348 -11.55 3.70 25.60
N VAL A 349 -11.98 3.02 26.66
CA VAL A 349 -11.67 1.60 26.90
C VAL A 349 -12.33 0.72 25.84
N LEU A 350 -13.63 0.87 25.60
CA LEU A 350 -14.37 0.10 24.59
C LEU A 350 -13.74 0.28 23.19
N ARG A 351 -13.34 1.51 22.88
CA ARG A 351 -12.67 1.85 21.62
C ARG A 351 -11.29 1.21 21.49
N ILE A 352 -10.48 1.24 22.54
CA ILE A 352 -9.17 0.55 22.54
C ILE A 352 -9.39 -0.95 22.33
N LEU A 353 -10.31 -1.54 23.10
CA LEU A 353 -10.68 -2.96 22.97
C LEU A 353 -11.11 -3.28 21.53
N GLY A 354 -11.96 -2.46 20.92
CA GLY A 354 -12.39 -2.64 19.54
C GLY A 354 -11.25 -2.61 18.53
N VAL A 355 -10.27 -1.71 18.70
CA VAL A 355 -9.08 -1.66 17.84
C VAL A 355 -8.21 -2.90 18.02
N GLU A 356 -8.02 -3.38 19.25
CA GLU A 356 -7.23 -4.59 19.51
C GLU A 356 -7.90 -5.85 18.95
N VAL A 357 -9.23 -5.97 19.10
CA VAL A 357 -10.01 -7.08 18.51
C VAL A 357 -9.93 -7.06 16.98
N LEU A 358 -10.15 -5.89 16.36
CA LEU A 358 -10.01 -5.75 14.92
C LEU A 358 -8.59 -6.09 14.45
N ALA A 359 -7.57 -5.65 15.19
CA ALA A 359 -6.18 -5.95 14.88
C ALA A 359 -5.89 -7.46 14.95
N ALA A 360 -6.45 -8.17 15.94
CA ALA A 360 -6.35 -9.61 16.05
C ALA A 360 -7.02 -10.33 14.87
N ILE A 361 -8.20 -9.85 14.42
CA ILE A 361 -8.88 -10.39 13.23
C ILE A 361 -8.01 -10.18 11.98
N ILE A 362 -7.49 -8.97 11.76
CA ILE A 362 -6.61 -8.68 10.61
C ILE A 362 -5.37 -9.57 10.64
N LEU A 363 -4.76 -9.76 11.82
CA LEU A 363 -3.61 -10.63 11.97
C LEU A 363 -3.94 -12.09 11.63
N LEU A 364 -5.06 -12.60 12.13
CA LEU A 364 -5.50 -13.96 11.85
C LEU A 364 -5.78 -14.16 10.36
N VAL A 365 -6.55 -13.26 9.74
CA VAL A 365 -6.91 -13.34 8.32
C VAL A 365 -5.66 -13.22 7.45
N SER A 366 -4.81 -12.23 7.70
CA SER A 366 -3.57 -12.02 6.91
C SER A 366 -2.53 -13.12 7.13
N GLY A 367 -2.44 -13.68 8.35
CA GLY A 367 -1.63 -14.86 8.63
C GLY A 367 -2.13 -16.09 7.88
N THR A 368 -3.45 -16.29 7.83
CA THR A 368 -4.09 -17.38 7.07
C THR A 368 -3.86 -17.22 5.58
N GLU A 369 -4.02 -16.02 5.02
CA GLU A 369 -3.72 -15.73 3.61
C GLU A 369 -2.25 -16.01 3.27
N THR A 370 -1.34 -15.62 4.17
CA THR A 370 0.10 -15.90 4.03
C THR A 370 0.38 -17.40 4.06
N ALA A 371 -0.24 -18.14 4.99
CA ALA A 371 -0.10 -19.59 5.08
C ALA A 371 -0.69 -20.29 3.85
N ALA A 372 -1.84 -19.83 3.33
CA ALA A 372 -2.41 -20.31 2.06
C ALA A 372 -1.39 -20.22 0.91
N ARG A 373 -0.62 -19.12 0.85
CA ARG A 373 0.38 -18.92 -0.19
C ARG A 373 1.63 -19.79 0.02
N LEU A 374 2.07 -19.99 1.26
CA LEU A 374 3.25 -20.81 1.56
C LEU A 374 2.99 -22.32 1.41
N PHE A 375 1.82 -22.80 1.82
CA PHE A 375 1.50 -24.23 1.94
C PHE A 375 0.48 -24.72 0.90
N HIS A 376 0.21 -23.93 -0.14
CA HIS A 376 -0.87 -24.10 -1.11
C HIS A 376 -2.26 -24.01 -0.48
N ALA A 377 -3.13 -23.14 -1.01
CA ALA A 377 -4.43 -22.84 -0.42
C ALA A 377 -5.34 -24.07 -0.22
N GLN A 378 -5.16 -25.12 -1.03
CA GLN A 378 -5.94 -26.37 -0.93
C GLN A 378 -5.66 -27.17 0.35
N SER A 379 -4.53 -26.94 1.02
CA SER A 379 -4.20 -27.59 2.28
C SER A 379 -4.90 -26.96 3.49
N LEU A 380 -5.53 -25.79 3.34
CA LEU A 380 -6.21 -25.12 4.44
C LEU A 380 -7.58 -25.76 4.77
N PRO A 381 -7.93 -25.87 6.08
CA PRO A 381 -9.28 -26.22 6.52
C PRO A 381 -10.36 -25.38 5.83
N ILE A 382 -11.49 -26.01 5.48
CA ILE A 382 -12.63 -25.35 4.80
C ILE A 382 -13.06 -24.05 5.50
N PRO A 383 -13.25 -23.99 6.84
CA PRO A 383 -13.70 -22.77 7.49
C PRO A 383 -12.77 -21.57 7.28
N LEU A 384 -11.46 -21.80 7.22
CA LEU A 384 -10.48 -20.75 6.98
C LEU A 384 -10.56 -20.23 5.54
N ARG A 385 -10.79 -21.10 4.57
CA ARG A 385 -10.98 -20.71 3.17
C ARG A 385 -12.27 -19.90 2.98
N GLU A 386 -13.35 -20.29 3.62
CA GLU A 386 -14.62 -19.56 3.57
C GLU A 386 -14.51 -18.16 4.18
N ILE A 387 -13.78 -18.02 5.31
CA ILE A 387 -13.52 -16.70 5.91
C ILE A 387 -12.73 -15.81 4.93
N LEU A 388 -11.66 -16.34 4.32
CA LEU A 388 -10.87 -15.59 3.33
C LEU A 388 -11.73 -15.15 2.14
N GLN A 389 -12.58 -16.04 1.62
CA GLN A 389 -13.50 -15.70 0.53
C GLN A 389 -14.50 -14.62 0.97
N LEU A 390 -15.08 -14.74 2.16
CA LEU A 390 -16.06 -13.78 2.68
C LEU A 390 -15.49 -12.36 2.78
N VAL A 391 -14.23 -12.21 3.22
CA VAL A 391 -13.61 -10.89 3.38
C VAL A 391 -12.91 -10.37 2.12
N SER A 392 -12.68 -11.23 1.12
CA SER A 392 -11.98 -10.87 -0.12
C SER A 392 -12.54 -9.65 -0.87
N PRO A 393 -13.87 -9.38 -0.90
CA PRO A 393 -14.41 -8.21 -1.59
C PRO A 393 -13.95 -6.88 -0.99
N LEU A 394 -13.56 -6.85 0.28
CA LEU A 394 -13.08 -5.65 0.94
C LEU A 394 -11.64 -5.29 0.53
N ARG A 395 -10.88 -6.25 -0.02
CA ARG A 395 -9.48 -6.08 -0.45
C ARG A 395 -8.58 -5.42 0.61
N THR A 396 -8.91 -5.62 1.88
CA THR A 396 -8.19 -5.09 3.04
C THR A 396 -7.09 -6.04 3.52
N VAL A 397 -7.14 -7.31 3.10
CA VAL A 397 -6.09 -8.29 3.34
C VAL A 397 -5.84 -9.01 2.03
N ASN A 398 -4.59 -8.95 1.55
CA ASN A 398 -4.25 -9.48 0.24
C ASN A 398 -2.98 -10.33 0.26
N ALA A 399 -2.79 -11.07 -0.82
CA ALA A 399 -1.55 -11.78 -1.12
C ALA A 399 -0.64 -10.96 -2.03
N TYR A 400 0.67 -11.15 -1.84
CA TYR A 400 1.75 -10.49 -2.59
C TYR A 400 2.64 -11.54 -3.26
N GLY A 401 3.37 -11.15 -4.30
CA GLY A 401 4.12 -12.11 -5.12
C GLY A 401 4.15 -11.82 -6.63
N LEU A 402 4.67 -10.66 -7.02
CA LEU A 402 4.81 -10.28 -8.43
C LEU A 402 5.93 -11.12 -9.09
N PHE A 403 5.71 -11.57 -10.32
CA PHE A 403 6.66 -12.37 -11.10
C PHE A 403 7.13 -13.67 -10.41
N ALA A 404 6.20 -14.40 -9.79
CA ALA A 404 6.50 -15.71 -9.20
C ALA A 404 7.08 -16.69 -10.23
N VAL A 405 6.52 -16.68 -11.45
CA VAL A 405 7.05 -17.38 -12.63
C VAL A 405 7.62 -16.34 -13.57
N MET A 406 8.83 -16.57 -14.05
CA MET A 406 9.54 -15.66 -14.94
C MET A 406 9.04 -15.82 -16.37
N THR A 407 8.73 -14.69 -16.98
CA THR A 407 8.48 -14.59 -18.41
C THR A 407 9.83 -14.58 -19.14
N THR A 408 10.11 -15.60 -19.94
CA THR A 408 11.42 -15.76 -20.63
C THR A 408 11.43 -15.24 -22.06
N THR A 409 10.26 -14.96 -22.63
CA THR A 409 10.09 -14.35 -23.95
C THR A 409 9.08 -13.21 -23.87
N ARG A 410 9.18 -12.23 -24.76
CA ARG A 410 8.27 -11.07 -24.78
C ARG A 410 7.41 -11.05 -26.05
N PRO A 411 6.40 -11.92 -26.16
CA PRO A 411 5.47 -11.87 -27.27
C PRO A 411 4.70 -10.54 -27.25
N GLU A 412 4.28 -10.09 -28.43
CA GLU A 412 3.55 -8.84 -28.57
C GLU A 412 2.36 -8.96 -29.52
N ILE A 413 1.26 -8.32 -29.14
CA ILE A 413 0.06 -8.20 -29.97
C ILE A 413 0.14 -6.88 -30.72
N ILE A 414 0.06 -6.94 -32.05
CA ILE A 414 -0.07 -5.78 -32.92
C ILE A 414 -1.54 -5.70 -33.33
N VAL A 415 -2.20 -4.62 -32.94
CA VAL A 415 -3.56 -4.31 -33.40
C VAL A 415 -3.45 -3.35 -34.58
N GLU A 416 -4.08 -3.67 -35.69
CA GLU A 416 -4.08 -2.83 -36.88
C GLU A 416 -5.50 -2.31 -37.17
N GLY A 417 -5.58 -1.07 -37.65
CA GLY A 417 -6.82 -0.45 -38.12
C GLY A 417 -6.67 0.03 -39.55
N SER A 418 -7.80 0.13 -40.26
CA SER A 418 -7.85 0.58 -41.65
C SER A 418 -9.08 1.44 -41.89
N ASP A 419 -8.89 2.64 -42.43
CA ASP A 419 -9.99 3.53 -42.82
C ASP A 419 -10.55 3.20 -44.22
N ASP A 420 -9.76 2.55 -45.08
CA ASP A 420 -10.09 2.21 -46.46
C ASP A 420 -10.34 0.71 -46.69
N GLY A 421 -10.10 -0.13 -45.67
CA GLY A 421 -10.15 -1.59 -45.74
C GLY A 421 -8.98 -2.24 -46.49
N VAL A 422 -8.01 -1.45 -46.96
CA VAL A 422 -6.87 -1.90 -47.79
C VAL A 422 -5.55 -1.65 -47.07
N THR A 423 -5.36 -0.44 -46.57
CA THR A 423 -4.17 -0.01 -45.85
C THR A 423 -4.38 -0.20 -44.36
N TRP A 424 -3.69 -1.19 -43.79
CA TRP A 424 -3.73 -1.50 -42.38
C TRP A 424 -2.51 -0.88 -41.70
N LEU A 425 -2.73 -0.14 -40.62
CA LEU A 425 -1.69 0.52 -39.85
C LEU A 425 -1.76 0.09 -38.38
N PRO A 426 -0.60 -0.15 -37.73
CA PRO A 426 -0.57 -0.55 -36.34
C PRO A 426 -0.97 0.59 -35.41
N TYR A 427 -1.79 0.29 -34.41
CA TYR A 427 -2.04 1.15 -33.26
C TYR A 427 -0.86 1.05 -32.28
N GLU A 428 0.03 2.04 -32.34
CA GLU A 428 1.15 2.13 -31.42
C GLU A 428 0.72 2.62 -30.03
N PHE A 429 1.05 1.82 -29.01
CA PHE A 429 0.82 2.20 -27.62
C PHE A 429 1.77 3.32 -27.20
N LYS A 430 1.32 4.19 -26.29
CA LYS A 430 2.07 5.39 -25.90
C LYS A 430 3.33 5.07 -25.09
N TRP A 431 3.25 4.07 -24.22
CA TRP A 431 4.29 3.82 -23.21
C TRP A 431 4.88 2.41 -23.30
N LYS A 432 4.08 1.45 -23.77
CA LYS A 432 4.51 0.08 -24.00
C LYS A 432 5.61 0.00 -25.07
N PRO A 433 6.64 -0.83 -24.90
CA PRO A 433 7.53 -1.17 -26.02
C PRO A 433 6.74 -1.79 -27.19
N GLY A 434 7.04 -1.32 -28.40
CA GLY A 434 6.37 -1.67 -29.66
C GLY A 434 7.36 -1.48 -30.80
N ASP A 435 7.42 -0.26 -31.37
CA ASP A 435 8.45 0.13 -32.33
C ASP A 435 9.88 -0.15 -31.83
N LEU A 436 10.63 -0.97 -32.57
CA LEU A 436 12.01 -1.36 -32.30
C LEU A 436 13.00 -0.18 -32.32
N LYS A 437 12.63 0.94 -32.95
CA LYS A 437 13.45 2.16 -33.01
C LYS A 437 13.17 3.11 -31.84
N ARG A 438 12.11 2.87 -31.06
CA ARG A 438 11.70 3.74 -29.96
C ARG A 438 12.31 3.25 -28.63
N PRO A 439 13.12 4.06 -27.94
CA PRO A 439 13.64 3.68 -26.62
C PRO A 439 12.50 3.62 -25.57
N PRO A 440 12.56 2.71 -24.58
CA PRO A 440 11.59 2.67 -23.50
C PRO A 440 11.59 3.95 -22.65
N ALA A 441 10.43 4.35 -22.15
CA ALA A 441 10.27 5.59 -21.39
C ALA A 441 10.34 5.40 -19.86
N PHE A 442 10.60 6.50 -19.15
CA PHE A 442 10.37 6.58 -17.71
C PHE A 442 8.97 7.19 -17.48
N VAL A 443 8.01 6.35 -17.12
CA VAL A 443 6.57 6.65 -17.06
C VAL A 443 6.10 6.73 -15.60
N ALA A 444 6.76 6.01 -14.71
CA ALA A 444 6.49 6.07 -13.28
C ALA A 444 6.55 7.55 -12.80
N PRO A 445 5.57 7.98 -12.00
CA PRO A 445 4.68 7.13 -11.22
C PRO A 445 3.30 6.89 -11.87
N HIS A 446 3.08 7.27 -13.13
CA HIS A 446 1.84 6.96 -13.86
C HIS A 446 1.75 5.45 -14.17
N GLN A 447 0.56 4.85 -14.04
CA GLN A 447 0.26 3.49 -14.51
C GLN A 447 -0.55 3.52 -15.80
N PRO A 448 0.05 3.23 -16.96
CA PRO A 448 -0.69 3.05 -18.20
C PRO A 448 -1.31 1.64 -18.19
N ARG A 449 -2.60 1.57 -17.86
CA ARG A 449 -3.30 0.31 -17.52
C ARG A 449 -3.53 -0.56 -18.73
N LEU A 450 -3.88 0.06 -19.86
CA LEU A 450 -4.07 -0.63 -21.12
C LEU A 450 -2.75 -1.20 -21.65
N ASP A 451 -1.68 -0.38 -21.70
CA ASP A 451 -0.33 -0.82 -22.03
C ASP A 451 0.11 -2.00 -21.15
N TRP A 452 -0.13 -1.94 -19.84
CA TRP A 452 0.21 -3.04 -18.94
C TRP A 452 -0.62 -4.29 -19.19
N GLN A 453 -1.93 -4.14 -19.40
CA GLN A 453 -2.81 -5.27 -19.67
C GLN A 453 -2.48 -5.95 -21.01
N MET A 454 -2.01 -5.19 -22.00
CA MET A 454 -1.61 -5.77 -23.28
C MET A 454 -0.40 -6.69 -23.19
N TRP A 455 0.52 -6.40 -22.27
CA TRP A 455 1.61 -7.32 -21.95
C TRP A 455 1.08 -8.66 -21.39
N PHE A 456 0.09 -8.63 -20.50
CA PHE A 456 -0.53 -9.86 -20.00
C PHE A 456 -1.28 -10.63 -21.09
N ALA A 457 -2.06 -9.92 -21.91
CA ALA A 457 -2.82 -10.53 -22.98
C ALA A 457 -1.94 -11.26 -24.00
N ALA A 458 -0.75 -10.71 -24.30
CA ALA A 458 0.21 -11.33 -25.21
C ALA A 458 0.82 -12.64 -24.67
N LEU A 459 0.83 -12.85 -23.35
CA LEU A 459 1.30 -14.09 -22.71
C LEU A 459 0.23 -15.17 -22.66
N GLY A 460 -1.04 -14.80 -22.85
CA GLY A 460 -2.18 -15.68 -22.72
C GLY A 460 -2.84 -16.01 -24.06
N ASN A 461 -4.12 -16.36 -23.98
CA ASN A 461 -4.99 -16.49 -25.15
C ASN A 461 -6.24 -15.64 -24.95
N VAL A 462 -7.02 -15.46 -26.02
CA VAL A 462 -8.23 -14.61 -26.02
C VAL A 462 -9.25 -15.06 -24.96
N ARG A 463 -9.34 -16.35 -24.62
CA ARG A 463 -10.25 -16.84 -23.57
C ARG A 463 -9.83 -16.39 -22.17
N GLY A 464 -8.54 -16.23 -21.92
CA GLY A 464 -8.00 -15.74 -20.66
C GLY A 464 -8.13 -14.22 -20.48
N HIS A 465 -8.32 -13.49 -21.58
CA HIS A 465 -8.39 -12.03 -21.61
C HIS A 465 -9.61 -11.56 -22.43
N PRO A 466 -10.85 -11.83 -21.97
CA PRO A 466 -12.05 -11.53 -22.73
C PRO A 466 -12.25 -10.03 -22.99
N TRP A 467 -11.65 -9.17 -22.17
CA TRP A 467 -11.66 -7.72 -22.39
C TRP A 467 -11.05 -7.32 -23.74
N PHE A 468 -10.09 -8.09 -24.26
CA PHE A 468 -9.43 -7.80 -25.53
C PHE A 468 -10.35 -7.96 -26.74
N VAL A 469 -11.43 -8.76 -26.63
CA VAL A 469 -12.43 -8.91 -27.70
C VAL A 469 -13.26 -7.64 -27.88
N ASN A 470 -13.34 -6.80 -26.86
CA ASN A 470 -14.06 -5.53 -26.88
C ASN A 470 -13.15 -4.34 -27.25
N PHE A 471 -11.90 -4.61 -27.64
CA PHE A 471 -10.92 -3.57 -27.99
C PHE A 471 -11.32 -2.82 -29.27
#